data_AF-A0A931QMW4-F1
#
_entry.id   AF-A0A931QMW4-F1
#
_cell.length_a   1.000
_cell.length_b   1.000
_cell.length_c   1.000
_cell.angle_alpha   90.00
_cell.angle_beta   90.00
_cell.angle_gamma   90.00
#
_symmetry.space_group_name_H-M   'P 1'
#
loop_
_entity.id
_entity.type
_entity.pdbx_description
1 polymer ?
#
loop_
_entity_poly.entity_id
_entity_poly.type
_entity_poly.pdbx_seq_one_letter_code
_entity_poly.pdbx_strand_id
1 'polypeptide(L)'
;MIKKAEITCKVLHQEPGLFFYRYAVLNDKSSNGKIFSFDIDVTLGTEALIDTTGLQFYNIFLRDLFSKGYSFWERKVIPVGISHVPNGWDGSINLSTLRIDFSGFPEIEAGNKIYGFEINCIGLPAIRKTTFSIAKDIVIDQLPSIEDTSYAMTEEQMDSILSSLDYNSFTVGPNIFNENFGCIEIIDSVISYTNRSFVFGWINQEAAKNKYETYLTNARASLQQGDSLHARVNLENILREVDIDSSGAITSEAYALLRYNTEYLLAFLPEVTEPRNDLTAKASAEVTTVNGVLQYSYTITNEAVSSQSAANIYVEDTTTSTTSAPVNWRTEKVQNKLDRFYTAANPITAGTTQSGYTVTSNSLPVIGKVYVLSERFAVDTTDIKTNSYEVTTVVPSQRPAQINASAFIDSMISYNNRAYALGWMQYYWVRDNNYYQLNNAKTMINMNVPASAVVILTAFEGWLDTCMSQSYFNKETYGLLKYNSIYLREKLSGQ
;
A
#
# COMPACT_ATOMS: atom_id res chain seq x y z
N MET A 1 -6.74 -32.13 -29.71
CA MET A 1 -7.34 -31.33 -28.62
C MET A 1 -6.26 -30.55 -27.88
N ILE A 2 -6.48 -29.24 -27.67
CA ILE A 2 -5.67 -28.44 -26.73
C ILE A 2 -6.06 -28.86 -25.33
N LYS A 3 -5.10 -29.36 -24.55
CA LYS A 3 -5.37 -29.68 -23.13
C LYS A 3 -5.11 -28.47 -22.25
N LYS A 4 -4.13 -27.66 -22.63
CA LYS A 4 -3.74 -26.45 -21.93
C LYS A 4 -3.03 -25.50 -22.87
N ALA A 5 -3.38 -24.23 -22.80
CA ALA A 5 -2.66 -23.13 -23.44
C ALA A 5 -2.48 -21.99 -22.42
N GLU A 6 -1.36 -21.30 -22.50
CA GLU A 6 -1.05 -20.16 -21.65
C GLU A 6 -0.86 -18.91 -22.52
N ILE A 7 -1.48 -17.81 -22.12
CA ILE A 7 -1.30 -16.50 -22.73
C ILE A 7 -0.81 -15.53 -21.68
N THR A 8 0.38 -14.98 -21.91
CA THR A 8 0.95 -13.95 -21.03
C THR A 8 0.83 -12.59 -21.69
N CYS A 9 0.47 -11.56 -20.93
CA CYS A 9 0.27 -10.20 -21.43
C CYS A 9 1.15 -9.20 -20.68
N LYS A 10 1.89 -8.39 -21.44
CA LYS A 10 2.59 -7.19 -20.94
C LYS A 10 1.91 -5.95 -21.49
N VAL A 11 1.46 -5.07 -20.61
CA VAL A 11 0.86 -3.79 -20.99
C VAL A 11 1.90 -2.68 -20.91
N LEU A 12 2.01 -1.89 -21.99
CA LEU A 12 2.83 -0.69 -22.07
C LEU A 12 1.94 0.54 -22.22
N HIS A 13 2.29 1.62 -21.51
CA HIS A 13 1.66 2.92 -21.64
C HIS A 13 2.65 3.87 -22.33
N GLN A 14 2.34 4.29 -23.56
CA GLN A 14 3.24 5.12 -24.37
C GLN A 14 2.83 6.58 -24.44
N GLU A 15 1.52 6.85 -24.51
CA GLU A 15 0.93 8.19 -24.57
C GLU A 15 -0.24 8.28 -23.60
N PRO A 16 -0.64 9.48 -23.12
CA PRO A 16 -1.78 9.63 -22.22
C PRO A 16 -3.02 8.91 -22.77
N GLY A 17 -3.49 7.89 -22.04
CA GLY A 17 -4.64 7.08 -22.42
C GLY A 17 -4.41 5.97 -23.46
N LEU A 18 -3.27 5.86 -24.16
CA LEU A 18 -3.04 4.81 -25.15
C LEU A 18 -2.20 3.64 -24.60
N PHE A 19 -2.79 2.45 -24.58
CA PHE A 19 -2.18 1.22 -24.09
C PHE A 19 -1.84 0.26 -25.22
N PHE A 20 -0.69 -0.40 -25.11
CA PHE A 20 -0.25 -1.49 -25.97
C PHE A 20 -0.24 -2.80 -25.17
N TYR A 21 -0.97 -3.80 -25.64
CA TYR A 21 -1.07 -5.12 -25.03
C TYR A 21 -0.26 -6.11 -25.85
N ARG A 22 0.87 -6.56 -25.30
CA ARG A 22 1.78 -7.51 -25.94
C ARG A 22 1.56 -8.91 -25.40
N TYR A 23 1.15 -9.82 -26.27
CA TYR A 23 0.88 -11.20 -25.92
C TYR A 23 2.00 -12.15 -26.36
N ALA A 24 2.18 -13.19 -25.54
CA ALA A 24 2.89 -14.39 -25.92
C ALA A 24 2.03 -15.61 -25.59
N VAL A 25 1.94 -16.53 -26.54
CA VAL A 25 1.07 -17.71 -26.47
C VAL A 25 1.92 -18.96 -26.45
N LEU A 26 1.73 -19.80 -25.44
CA LEU A 26 2.35 -21.11 -25.27
C LEU A 26 1.28 -22.19 -25.44
N ASN A 27 1.51 -23.12 -26.37
CA ASN A 27 0.77 -24.38 -26.39
C ASN A 27 1.48 -25.37 -25.47
N ASP A 28 0.82 -25.84 -24.41
CA ASP A 28 1.46 -26.73 -23.44
C ASP A 28 1.86 -28.07 -24.10
N LYS A 29 2.98 -28.65 -23.67
CA LYS A 29 3.49 -29.93 -24.20
C LYS A 29 2.51 -31.10 -24.02
N SER A 30 1.52 -30.98 -23.14
CA SER A 30 0.47 -31.98 -22.93
C SER A 30 -0.64 -31.95 -23.98
N SER A 31 -0.72 -30.89 -24.77
CA SER A 31 -1.66 -30.75 -25.89
C SER A 31 -1.29 -31.68 -27.04
N ASN A 32 -2.31 -32.16 -27.75
CA ASN A 32 -2.14 -33.04 -28.91
C ASN A 32 -2.53 -32.36 -30.24
N GLY A 33 -2.86 -31.07 -30.18
CA GLY A 33 -3.23 -30.26 -31.35
C GLY A 33 -2.40 -28.99 -31.42
N LYS A 34 -2.41 -28.35 -32.59
CA LYS A 34 -1.73 -27.09 -32.86
C LYS A 34 -2.72 -25.95 -32.67
N ILE A 35 -2.27 -24.83 -32.11
CA ILE A 35 -3.08 -23.61 -32.03
C ILE A 35 -2.91 -22.86 -33.35
N PHE A 36 -4.02 -22.63 -34.06
CA PHE A 36 -4.03 -21.84 -35.31
C PHE A 36 -4.69 -20.48 -35.14
N SER A 37 -5.50 -20.29 -34.10
CA SER A 37 -6.08 -18.99 -33.78
C SER A 37 -6.37 -18.86 -32.29
N PHE A 38 -6.45 -17.62 -31.83
CA PHE A 38 -7.03 -17.30 -30.54
C PHE A 38 -7.84 -16.02 -30.61
N ASP A 39 -8.92 -15.99 -29.81
CA ASP A 39 -9.85 -14.89 -29.71
C ASP A 39 -9.71 -14.25 -28.33
N ILE A 40 -9.63 -12.92 -28.27
CA ILE A 40 -9.71 -12.14 -27.02
C ILE A 40 -11.07 -11.44 -26.99
N ASP A 41 -11.80 -11.58 -25.88
CA ASP A 41 -13.02 -10.81 -25.65
C ASP A 41 -12.72 -9.31 -25.61
N VAL A 42 -13.35 -8.56 -26.53
CA VAL A 42 -13.28 -7.10 -26.62
C VAL A 42 -14.68 -6.50 -26.57
N THR A 43 -15.66 -7.25 -26.04
CA THR A 43 -17.04 -6.78 -25.91
C THR A 43 -17.08 -5.50 -25.07
N LEU A 44 -17.79 -4.50 -25.58
CA LEU A 44 -18.02 -3.26 -24.88
C LEU A 44 -19.03 -3.51 -23.75
N GLY A 45 -18.60 -3.36 -22.50
CA GLY A 45 -19.44 -3.64 -21.33
C GLY A 45 -20.44 -2.53 -20.99
N THR A 46 -20.35 -1.36 -21.61
CA THR A 46 -21.14 -0.16 -21.29
C THR A 46 -21.38 0.70 -22.55
N GLU A 47 -22.32 1.64 -22.52
CA GLU A 47 -22.51 2.62 -23.60
C GLU A 47 -21.44 3.73 -23.59
N ALA A 48 -20.16 3.37 -23.46
CA ALA A 48 -19.07 4.33 -23.43
C ALA A 48 -18.84 4.96 -24.81
N LEU A 49 -18.35 6.21 -24.80
CA LEU A 49 -17.95 6.90 -26.03
C LEU A 49 -16.74 6.19 -26.63
N ILE A 50 -16.78 6.04 -27.95
CA ILE A 50 -15.83 5.22 -28.68
C ILE A 50 -14.78 6.14 -29.28
N ASP A 51 -13.55 5.98 -28.82
CA ASP A 51 -12.41 6.72 -29.35
C ASP A 51 -11.49 5.76 -30.12
N THR A 52 -11.19 6.15 -31.36
CA THR A 52 -10.32 5.42 -32.29
C THR A 52 -8.97 6.12 -32.47
N THR A 53 -8.71 7.16 -31.67
CA THR A 53 -7.47 7.92 -31.69
C THR A 53 -6.29 7.01 -31.35
N GLY A 54 -5.23 7.12 -32.15
CA GLY A 54 -3.99 6.39 -31.93
C GLY A 54 -4.02 4.90 -32.32
N LEU A 55 -5.13 4.35 -32.82
CA LEU A 55 -5.18 2.96 -33.28
C LEU A 55 -4.18 2.72 -34.42
N GLN A 56 -3.39 1.65 -34.29
CA GLN A 56 -2.38 1.27 -35.27
C GLN A 56 -2.77 -0.07 -35.91
N PHE A 57 -2.51 -0.19 -37.20
CA PHE A 57 -2.76 -1.41 -37.96
C PHE A 57 -1.50 -1.81 -38.69
N TYR A 58 -1.10 -3.07 -38.54
CA TYR A 58 0.15 -3.58 -39.10
C TYR A 58 0.15 -3.56 -40.64
N ASN A 59 -1.03 -3.57 -41.27
CA ASN A 59 -1.18 -3.43 -42.72
C ASN A 59 -2.43 -2.61 -43.11
N ILE A 60 -2.48 -2.23 -44.39
CA ILE A 60 -3.58 -1.42 -44.96
C ILE A 60 -4.90 -2.21 -45.00
N PHE A 61 -4.85 -3.52 -45.24
CA PHE A 61 -6.03 -4.37 -45.31
C PHE A 61 -6.82 -4.36 -43.99
N LEU A 62 -6.15 -4.48 -42.84
CA LEU A 62 -6.78 -4.44 -41.53
C LEU A 62 -7.36 -3.09 -41.19
N ARG A 63 -6.65 -2.01 -41.52
CA ARG A 63 -7.18 -0.66 -41.36
C ARG A 63 -8.47 -0.49 -42.17
N ASP A 64 -8.45 -0.92 -43.44
CA ASP A 64 -9.60 -0.77 -44.33
C ASP A 64 -10.76 -1.68 -43.91
N LEU A 65 -10.48 -2.89 -43.43
CA LEU A 65 -11.47 -3.79 -42.82
C LEU A 65 -12.08 -3.14 -41.58
N PHE A 66 -11.25 -2.56 -40.72
CA PHE A 66 -11.69 -1.85 -39.53
C PHE A 66 -12.62 -0.68 -39.91
N SER A 67 -12.17 0.20 -40.81
CA SER A 67 -12.94 1.37 -41.25
C SER A 67 -14.27 1.02 -41.90
N LYS A 68 -14.33 -0.07 -42.68
CA LYS A 68 -15.57 -0.52 -43.34
C LYS A 68 -16.57 -1.17 -42.37
N GLY A 69 -16.08 -1.90 -41.37
CA GLY A 69 -16.92 -2.56 -40.38
C GLY A 69 -17.28 -1.67 -39.17
N TYR A 70 -16.59 -0.54 -38.99
CA TYR A 70 -16.72 0.29 -37.80
C TYR A 70 -18.17 0.67 -37.47
N SER A 71 -18.97 1.11 -38.45
CA SER A 71 -20.38 1.49 -38.21
C SER A 71 -21.27 0.32 -37.77
N PHE A 72 -20.83 -0.92 -37.96
CA PHE A 72 -21.54 -2.11 -37.52
C PHE A 72 -21.14 -2.55 -36.11
N TRP A 73 -19.89 -2.27 -35.73
CA TRP A 73 -19.33 -2.62 -34.42
C TRP A 73 -19.37 -1.47 -33.41
N GLU A 74 -19.61 -0.23 -33.86
CA GLU A 74 -19.79 0.90 -32.97
C GLU A 74 -20.86 0.54 -31.94
N ARG A 75 -20.47 0.63 -30.66
CA ARG A 75 -21.23 0.33 -29.43
C ARG A 75 -21.31 -1.14 -29.03
N LYS A 76 -20.66 -2.05 -29.76
CA LYS A 76 -20.62 -3.49 -29.42
C LYS A 76 -19.24 -3.95 -28.98
N VAL A 77 -18.18 -3.36 -29.54
CA VAL A 77 -16.80 -3.73 -29.25
C VAL A 77 -15.97 -2.52 -28.86
N ILE A 78 -14.94 -2.77 -28.08
CA ILE A 78 -13.86 -1.82 -27.81
C ILE A 78 -13.03 -1.70 -29.09
N PRO A 79 -12.81 -0.49 -29.63
CA PRO A 79 -11.90 -0.31 -30.75
C PRO A 79 -10.50 -0.74 -30.37
N VAL A 80 -9.94 -1.64 -31.17
CA VAL A 80 -8.57 -2.11 -31.02
C VAL A 80 -7.86 -2.03 -32.36
N GLY A 81 -6.63 -1.54 -32.34
CA GLY A 81 -5.70 -1.63 -33.45
C GLY A 81 -4.88 -2.90 -33.28
N ILE A 82 -4.57 -3.57 -34.39
CA ILE A 82 -3.65 -4.71 -34.42
C ILE A 82 -2.32 -4.18 -34.94
N SER A 83 -1.47 -3.68 -34.04
CA SER A 83 -0.25 -2.97 -34.38
C SER A 83 0.87 -3.91 -34.84
N HIS A 84 0.89 -5.15 -34.33
CA HIS A 84 1.87 -6.15 -34.73
C HIS A 84 1.33 -7.57 -34.58
N VAL A 85 1.69 -8.43 -35.54
CA VAL A 85 1.52 -9.88 -35.46
C VAL A 85 2.79 -10.57 -35.96
N PRO A 86 3.12 -11.78 -35.47
CA PRO A 86 4.24 -12.56 -35.98
C PRO A 86 4.08 -12.92 -37.46
N ASN A 87 5.19 -13.18 -38.15
CA ASN A 87 5.16 -13.63 -39.54
C ASN A 87 4.29 -14.90 -39.69
N GLY A 88 3.40 -14.90 -40.69
CA GLY A 88 2.44 -15.99 -40.93
C GLY A 88 1.12 -15.87 -40.16
N TRP A 89 0.99 -14.84 -39.32
CA TRP A 89 -0.24 -14.53 -38.60
C TRP A 89 -0.91 -13.27 -39.17
N ASP A 90 -2.21 -13.22 -39.00
CA ASP A 90 -3.07 -12.08 -39.30
C ASP A 90 -4.00 -11.83 -38.09
N GLY A 91 -4.87 -10.84 -38.19
CA GLY A 91 -5.93 -10.67 -37.22
C GLY A 91 -7.16 -10.02 -37.81
N SER A 92 -8.28 -10.17 -37.14
CA SER A 92 -9.57 -9.60 -37.54
C SER A 92 -10.39 -9.25 -36.31
N ILE A 93 -11.33 -8.34 -36.46
CA ILE A 93 -12.26 -7.97 -35.40
C ILE A 93 -13.64 -8.48 -35.79
N ASN A 94 -14.23 -9.27 -34.89
CA ASN A 94 -15.58 -9.81 -35.01
C ASN A 94 -16.53 -9.05 -34.07
N LEU A 95 -17.80 -9.45 -34.05
CA LEU A 95 -18.89 -8.79 -33.30
C LEU A 95 -18.65 -8.64 -31.79
N SER A 96 -17.81 -9.47 -31.18
CA SER A 96 -17.52 -9.48 -29.75
C SER A 96 -16.08 -9.85 -29.40
N THR A 97 -15.31 -10.32 -30.38
CA THR A 97 -13.95 -10.82 -30.18
C THR A 97 -12.98 -10.19 -31.16
N LEU A 98 -11.77 -9.95 -30.68
CA LEU A 98 -10.60 -9.77 -31.50
C LEU A 98 -10.05 -11.16 -31.81
N ARG A 99 -10.07 -11.57 -33.08
CA ARG A 99 -9.47 -12.81 -33.54
C ARG A 99 -8.06 -12.55 -34.05
N ILE A 100 -7.11 -13.36 -33.60
CA ILE A 100 -5.77 -13.42 -34.18
C ILE A 100 -5.60 -14.83 -34.70
N ASP A 101 -5.44 -14.94 -36.01
CA ASP A 101 -5.46 -16.20 -36.72
C ASP A 101 -4.30 -16.35 -37.68
N PHE A 102 -4.00 -17.60 -37.96
CA PHE A 102 -2.95 -18.00 -38.84
C PHE A 102 -3.36 -17.78 -40.31
N SER A 103 -2.51 -17.08 -41.08
CA SER A 103 -2.65 -16.89 -42.53
C SER A 103 -1.59 -17.65 -43.35
N GLY A 104 -0.60 -18.28 -42.69
CA GLY A 104 0.44 -19.15 -43.29
C GLY A 104 1.52 -19.60 -42.29
N PHE A 105 2.36 -20.60 -42.63
CA PHE A 105 3.23 -21.34 -41.68
C PHE A 105 4.23 -20.50 -40.83
N PRO A 106 4.49 -20.86 -39.54
CA PRO A 106 4.02 -22.04 -38.78
C PRO A 106 3.01 -21.78 -37.62
N GLU A 107 2.11 -22.74 -37.39
CA GLU A 107 1.16 -22.78 -36.26
C GLU A 107 1.89 -23.00 -34.91
N ILE A 108 1.18 -22.85 -33.78
CA ILE A 108 1.79 -23.10 -32.45
C ILE A 108 1.69 -24.59 -32.09
N GLU A 109 2.76 -25.32 -32.43
CA GLU A 109 2.95 -26.73 -32.04
C GLU A 109 2.97 -26.92 -30.52
N ALA A 110 2.63 -28.12 -30.05
CA ALA A 110 2.69 -28.45 -28.63
C ALA A 110 4.11 -28.29 -28.07
N GLY A 111 4.23 -27.58 -26.94
CA GLY A 111 5.49 -27.22 -26.31
C GLY A 111 6.13 -25.92 -26.84
N ASN A 112 5.61 -25.35 -27.93
CA ASN A 112 6.16 -24.13 -28.52
C ASN A 112 5.45 -22.87 -28.00
N LYS A 113 6.23 -21.79 -27.91
CA LYS A 113 5.76 -20.45 -27.52
C LYS A 113 6.04 -19.45 -28.65
N ILE A 114 5.04 -18.69 -29.03
CA ILE A 114 5.16 -17.56 -29.97
C ILE A 114 4.98 -16.24 -29.21
N TYR A 115 5.77 -15.24 -29.59
CA TYR A 115 5.74 -13.88 -29.05
C TYR A 115 5.46 -12.90 -30.19
N GLY A 116 5.00 -11.69 -29.84
CA GLY A 116 4.93 -10.59 -30.80
C GLY A 116 3.51 -10.29 -31.30
N PHE A 117 2.48 -10.83 -30.66
CA PHE A 117 1.13 -10.32 -30.89
C PHE A 117 0.98 -9.01 -30.13
N GLU A 118 0.58 -7.94 -30.79
CA GLU A 118 0.39 -6.63 -30.18
C GLU A 118 -0.91 -6.00 -30.67
N ILE A 119 -1.72 -5.55 -29.72
CA ILE A 119 -2.84 -4.66 -30.00
C ILE A 119 -2.68 -3.37 -29.22
N ASN A 120 -3.33 -2.32 -29.71
CA ASN A 120 -3.35 -1.04 -29.03
C ASN A 120 -4.76 -0.43 -28.97
N CYS A 121 -5.09 0.24 -27.87
CA CYS A 121 -6.36 0.94 -27.70
C CYS A 121 -6.32 1.87 -26.49
N ILE A 122 -7.37 2.68 -26.35
CA ILE A 122 -7.56 3.56 -25.18
C ILE A 122 -8.14 2.86 -23.94
N GLY A 123 -8.59 1.61 -24.06
CA GLY A 123 -9.18 0.88 -22.95
C GLY A 123 -8.15 0.53 -21.88
N LEU A 124 -8.53 0.68 -20.61
CA LEU A 124 -7.75 0.29 -19.44
C LEU A 124 -7.60 -1.24 -19.33
N PRO A 125 -6.53 -1.73 -18.67
CA PRO A 125 -6.35 -3.16 -18.45
C PRO A 125 -7.48 -3.77 -17.63
N ALA A 126 -8.03 -4.87 -18.14
CA ALA A 126 -9.04 -5.69 -17.48
C ALA A 126 -8.82 -7.16 -17.77
N ILE A 127 -9.48 -8.02 -16.99
CA ILE A 127 -9.42 -9.46 -17.21
C ILE A 127 -10.42 -9.85 -18.29
N ARG A 128 -9.91 -10.36 -19.43
CA ARG A 128 -10.69 -10.80 -20.58
C ARG A 128 -10.62 -12.30 -20.77
N LYS A 129 -11.73 -12.85 -21.27
CA LYS A 129 -11.77 -14.25 -21.71
C LYS A 129 -10.95 -14.40 -22.99
N THR A 130 -10.22 -15.51 -23.08
CA THR A 130 -9.50 -15.90 -24.30
C THR A 130 -9.94 -17.30 -24.71
N THR A 131 -10.14 -17.51 -26.01
CA THR A 131 -10.48 -18.82 -26.58
C THR A 131 -9.41 -19.21 -27.59
N PHE A 132 -8.83 -20.40 -27.48
CA PHE A 132 -7.84 -20.93 -28.41
C PHE A 132 -8.48 -22.03 -29.25
N SER A 133 -8.31 -21.96 -30.56
CA SER A 133 -8.86 -22.93 -31.50
C SER A 133 -7.77 -23.79 -32.13
N ILE A 134 -8.13 -25.04 -32.46
CA ILE A 134 -7.20 -26.03 -33.01
C ILE A 134 -7.23 -26.12 -34.53
N ALA A 135 -6.05 -26.35 -35.12
CA ALA A 135 -5.92 -26.57 -36.54
C ALA A 135 -6.79 -27.77 -36.97
N LYS A 136 -7.61 -27.55 -38.01
CA LYS A 136 -8.68 -28.49 -38.42
C LYS A 136 -8.14 -29.76 -39.09
N ASP A 137 -6.92 -29.71 -39.61
CA ASP A 137 -6.21 -30.84 -40.24
C ASP A 137 -5.89 -31.98 -39.27
N ILE A 138 -5.86 -31.71 -37.96
CA ILE A 138 -5.63 -32.72 -36.91
C ILE A 138 -6.93 -33.40 -36.42
N VAL A 139 -8.10 -32.83 -36.76
CA VAL A 139 -9.41 -33.28 -36.21
C VAL A 139 -10.00 -34.45 -37.00
N ILE A 140 -9.41 -34.84 -38.14
CA ILE A 140 -9.94 -35.90 -39.01
C ILE A 140 -10.16 -37.22 -38.25
N ASP A 141 -9.30 -37.56 -37.29
CA ASP A 141 -9.40 -38.79 -36.50
C ASP A 141 -10.46 -38.74 -35.39
N GLN A 142 -11.02 -37.57 -35.09
CA GLN A 142 -12.09 -37.38 -34.09
C GLN A 142 -13.46 -37.12 -34.71
N LEU A 143 -13.52 -36.90 -36.03
CA LEU A 143 -14.78 -36.84 -36.74
C LEU A 143 -15.36 -38.25 -36.89
N PRO A 144 -16.70 -38.41 -36.91
CA PRO A 144 -17.32 -39.68 -37.26
C PRO A 144 -16.72 -40.23 -38.57
N SER A 145 -16.47 -41.53 -38.63
CA SER A 145 -15.91 -42.12 -39.85
C SER A 145 -16.84 -41.82 -41.03
N ILE A 146 -16.25 -41.60 -42.22
CA ILE A 146 -17.03 -41.47 -43.47
C ILE A 146 -17.91 -42.70 -43.74
N GLU A 147 -17.61 -43.84 -43.12
CA GLU A 147 -18.41 -45.07 -43.24
C GLU A 147 -19.64 -45.08 -42.31
N ASP A 148 -19.71 -44.17 -41.34
CA ASP A 148 -20.86 -43.94 -40.45
C ASP A 148 -21.90 -42.97 -41.07
N THR A 149 -21.89 -42.82 -42.40
CA THR A 149 -22.63 -41.82 -43.21
C THR A 149 -24.14 -42.04 -43.31
N SER A 150 -24.73 -42.85 -42.44
CA SER A 150 -26.20 -42.97 -42.37
C SER A 150 -26.89 -41.74 -41.77
N TYR A 151 -26.14 -40.85 -41.12
CA TYR A 151 -26.60 -39.55 -40.61
C TYR A 151 -25.89 -38.42 -41.32
N ALA A 152 -26.63 -37.58 -42.05
CA ALA A 152 -26.14 -36.28 -42.49
C ALA A 152 -25.95 -35.40 -41.24
N MET A 153 -24.70 -35.24 -40.80
CA MET A 153 -24.36 -34.32 -39.72
C MET A 153 -24.63 -32.90 -40.18
N THR A 154 -25.42 -32.14 -39.41
CA THR A 154 -25.73 -30.74 -39.74
C THR A 154 -24.50 -29.86 -39.51
N GLU A 155 -24.46 -28.70 -40.16
CA GLU A 155 -23.44 -27.67 -39.93
C GLU A 155 -23.35 -27.30 -38.44
N GLU A 156 -24.49 -27.15 -37.75
CA GLU A 156 -24.56 -26.88 -36.31
C GLU A 156 -23.93 -27.99 -35.46
N GLN A 157 -24.12 -29.26 -35.82
CA GLN A 157 -23.51 -30.38 -35.10
C GLN A 157 -21.99 -30.37 -35.29
N MET A 158 -21.51 -30.08 -36.50
CA MET A 158 -20.09 -29.94 -36.80
C MET A 158 -19.47 -28.78 -36.01
N ASP A 159 -20.11 -27.62 -36.00
CA ASP A 159 -19.64 -26.45 -35.26
C ASP A 159 -19.64 -26.68 -33.74
N SER A 160 -20.63 -27.43 -33.23
CA SER A 160 -20.66 -27.86 -31.83
C SER A 160 -19.48 -28.77 -31.47
N ILE A 161 -19.15 -29.73 -32.36
CA ILE A 161 -17.97 -30.59 -32.17
C ILE A 161 -16.69 -29.75 -32.20
N LEU A 162 -16.52 -28.87 -33.19
CA LEU A 162 -15.33 -28.04 -33.31
C LEU A 162 -15.16 -27.09 -32.11
N SER A 163 -16.22 -26.42 -31.68
CA SER A 163 -16.19 -25.54 -30.50
C SER A 163 -15.96 -26.28 -29.19
N SER A 164 -16.35 -27.57 -29.10
CA SER A 164 -16.00 -28.41 -27.94
C SER A 164 -14.51 -28.70 -27.81
N LEU A 165 -13.74 -28.49 -28.89
CA LEU A 165 -12.28 -28.66 -28.93
C LEU A 165 -11.52 -27.38 -28.59
N ASP A 166 -12.22 -26.24 -28.48
CA ASP A 166 -11.64 -24.98 -28.07
C ASP A 166 -11.24 -25.00 -26.60
N TYR A 167 -10.10 -24.37 -26.30
CA TYR A 167 -9.64 -24.17 -24.93
C TYR A 167 -9.93 -22.74 -24.47
N ASN A 168 -10.53 -22.58 -23.30
CA ASN A 168 -10.87 -21.28 -22.75
C ASN A 168 -9.91 -20.93 -21.60
N SER A 169 -9.42 -19.69 -21.59
CA SER A 169 -8.54 -19.14 -20.55
C SER A 169 -8.87 -17.66 -20.28
N PHE A 170 -8.03 -16.99 -19.51
CA PHE A 170 -8.11 -15.56 -19.24
C PHE A 170 -6.77 -14.88 -19.48
N THR A 171 -6.83 -13.63 -19.92
CA THR A 171 -5.66 -12.75 -20.07
C THR A 171 -6.01 -11.31 -19.70
N VAL A 172 -5.03 -10.42 -19.76
CA VAL A 172 -5.27 -8.98 -19.66
C VAL A 172 -5.57 -8.43 -21.05
N GLY A 173 -6.75 -7.85 -21.20
CA GLY A 173 -7.17 -7.15 -22.41
C GLY A 173 -7.84 -5.82 -22.05
N PRO A 174 -8.27 -5.06 -23.04
CA PRO A 174 -8.76 -3.71 -22.78
C PRO A 174 -10.18 -3.68 -22.25
N ASN A 175 -10.51 -2.64 -21.49
CA ASN A 175 -11.86 -2.30 -21.05
C ASN A 175 -12.05 -0.78 -21.05
N ILE A 176 -13.20 -0.32 -21.54
CA ILE A 176 -13.56 1.10 -21.47
C ILE A 176 -14.58 1.24 -20.35
N PHE A 177 -14.25 2.08 -19.37
CA PHE A 177 -15.21 2.53 -18.36
C PHE A 177 -16.04 3.68 -18.94
N ASN A 178 -17.35 3.67 -18.71
CA ASN A 178 -18.22 4.78 -19.09
C ASN A 178 -17.80 6.04 -18.32
N GLU A 179 -17.91 7.23 -18.91
CA GLU A 179 -17.64 8.49 -18.20
C GLU A 179 -18.51 8.69 -16.94
N ASN A 180 -19.65 7.99 -16.87
CA ASN A 180 -20.52 7.95 -15.69
C ASN A 180 -20.08 6.95 -14.60
N PHE A 181 -19.04 6.14 -14.83
CA PHE A 181 -18.48 5.29 -13.77
C PHE A 181 -17.80 6.18 -12.73
N GLY A 182 -18.32 6.15 -11.50
CA GLY A 182 -17.66 6.77 -10.38
C GLY A 182 -16.35 6.05 -10.01
N CYS A 183 -15.51 6.74 -9.24
CA CYS A 183 -14.27 6.17 -8.72
C CYS A 183 -14.52 4.91 -7.88
N ILE A 184 -15.68 4.80 -7.22
CA ILE A 184 -16.03 3.65 -6.38
C ILE A 184 -16.21 2.38 -7.22
N GLU A 185 -16.92 2.45 -8.33
CA GLU A 185 -17.19 1.33 -9.22
C GLU A 185 -15.91 0.82 -9.90
N ILE A 186 -15.00 1.74 -10.22
CA ILE A 186 -13.67 1.39 -10.74
C ILE A 186 -12.85 0.69 -9.65
N ILE A 187 -12.83 1.21 -8.41
CA ILE A 187 -12.14 0.53 -7.29
C ILE A 187 -12.72 -0.88 -7.07
N ASP A 188 -14.04 -1.06 -7.10
CA ASP A 188 -14.68 -2.36 -6.95
C ASP A 188 -14.25 -3.33 -8.07
N SER A 189 -14.06 -2.81 -9.29
CA SER A 189 -13.51 -3.58 -10.41
C SER A 189 -12.06 -4.00 -10.15
N VAL A 190 -11.20 -3.10 -9.64
CA VAL A 190 -9.80 -3.41 -9.31
C VAL A 190 -9.68 -4.39 -8.14
N ILE A 191 -10.58 -4.33 -7.14
CA ILE A 191 -10.67 -5.34 -6.07
C ILE A 191 -11.01 -6.71 -6.67
N SER A 192 -11.99 -6.78 -7.58
CA SER A 192 -12.33 -8.00 -8.30
C SER A 192 -11.15 -8.53 -9.11
N TYR A 193 -10.42 -7.66 -9.82
CA TYR A 193 -9.21 -8.03 -10.55
C TYR A 193 -8.11 -8.55 -9.64
N THR A 194 -7.92 -7.94 -8.47
CA THR A 194 -6.93 -8.39 -7.46
C THR A 194 -7.24 -9.81 -7.00
N ASN A 195 -8.49 -10.08 -6.64
CA ASN A 195 -8.95 -11.41 -6.22
C ASN A 195 -8.78 -12.46 -7.33
N ARG A 196 -9.20 -12.14 -8.56
CA ARG A 196 -9.06 -13.04 -9.71
C ARG A 196 -7.60 -13.26 -10.10
N SER A 197 -6.76 -12.23 -10.00
CA SER A 197 -5.32 -12.34 -10.26
C SER A 197 -4.65 -13.33 -9.30
N PHE A 198 -5.07 -13.38 -8.04
CA PHE A 198 -4.61 -14.41 -7.11
C PHE A 198 -5.09 -15.81 -7.51
N VAL A 199 -6.37 -15.97 -7.89
CA VAL A 199 -6.91 -17.25 -8.38
C VAL A 199 -6.17 -17.75 -9.62
N PHE A 200 -5.76 -16.86 -10.52
CA PHE A 200 -4.99 -17.20 -11.72
C PHE A 200 -3.48 -17.36 -11.46
N GLY A 201 -3.01 -17.15 -10.23
CA GLY A 201 -1.59 -17.19 -9.89
C GLY A 201 -0.77 -16.00 -10.42
N TRP A 202 -1.42 -14.95 -10.91
CA TRP A 202 -0.79 -13.69 -11.32
C TRP A 202 -0.31 -12.87 -10.13
N ILE A 203 -0.96 -13.03 -8.97
CA ILE A 203 -0.43 -12.68 -7.65
C ILE A 203 -0.12 -14.00 -6.96
N ASN A 204 1.15 -14.28 -6.66
CA ASN A 204 1.57 -15.61 -6.20
C ASN A 204 1.71 -15.71 -4.66
N GLN A 205 1.48 -14.61 -3.94
CA GLN A 205 1.57 -14.54 -2.49
C GLN A 205 0.29 -13.95 -1.91
N GLU A 206 -0.30 -14.66 -0.93
CA GLU A 206 -1.50 -14.19 -0.23
C GLU A 206 -1.26 -12.88 0.52
N ALA A 207 -0.05 -12.68 1.06
CA ALA A 207 0.34 -11.42 1.70
C ALA A 207 0.27 -10.22 0.74
N ALA A 208 0.71 -10.39 -0.52
CA ALA A 208 0.62 -9.34 -1.54
C ALA A 208 -0.85 -9.05 -1.90
N LYS A 209 -1.67 -10.09 -2.11
CA LYS A 209 -3.12 -9.95 -2.36
C LYS A 209 -3.82 -9.18 -1.24
N ASN A 210 -3.60 -9.56 0.02
CA ASN A 210 -4.21 -8.92 1.18
C ASN A 210 -3.74 -7.46 1.35
N LYS A 211 -2.47 -7.16 1.03
CA LYS A 211 -1.92 -5.79 1.03
C LYS A 211 -2.69 -4.88 0.05
N TYR A 212 -2.83 -5.28 -1.21
CA TYR A 212 -3.54 -4.49 -2.23
C TYR A 212 -5.03 -4.36 -1.93
N GLU A 213 -5.69 -5.44 -1.50
CA GLU A 213 -7.10 -5.41 -1.12
C GLU A 213 -7.35 -4.44 0.06
N THR A 214 -6.44 -4.38 1.02
CA THR A 214 -6.49 -3.44 2.14
C THR A 214 -6.40 -1.99 1.65
N TYR A 215 -5.44 -1.66 0.79
CA TYR A 215 -5.33 -0.30 0.24
C TYR A 215 -6.55 0.09 -0.59
N LEU A 216 -7.05 -0.79 -1.46
CA LEU A 216 -8.25 -0.51 -2.26
C LEU A 216 -9.50 -0.34 -1.40
N THR A 217 -9.68 -1.19 -0.38
CA THR A 217 -10.81 -1.10 0.55
C THR A 217 -10.76 0.19 1.38
N ASN A 218 -9.57 0.58 1.84
CA ASN A 218 -9.38 1.85 2.55
C ASN A 218 -9.64 3.04 1.63
N ALA A 219 -9.12 3.03 0.39
CA ALA A 219 -9.36 4.08 -0.59
C ALA A 219 -10.86 4.25 -0.87
N ARG A 220 -11.57 3.13 -1.07
CA ARG A 220 -13.02 3.10 -1.23
C ARG A 220 -13.74 3.72 -0.04
N ALA A 221 -13.39 3.30 1.18
CA ALA A 221 -14.01 3.81 2.40
C ALA A 221 -13.77 5.32 2.58
N SER A 222 -12.57 5.81 2.27
CA SER A 222 -12.25 7.24 2.28
C SER A 222 -13.07 8.02 1.24
N LEU A 223 -13.21 7.54 0.01
CA LEU A 223 -14.06 8.20 -1.00
C LEU A 223 -15.53 8.25 -0.60
N GLN A 224 -16.06 7.19 0.01
CA GLN A 224 -17.42 7.15 0.53
C GLN A 224 -17.66 8.19 1.64
N GLN A 225 -16.59 8.59 2.35
CA GLN A 225 -16.62 9.63 3.39
C GLN A 225 -16.33 11.03 2.83
N GLY A 226 -16.08 11.18 1.53
CA GLY A 226 -15.66 12.45 0.92
C GLY A 226 -14.19 12.80 1.15
N ASP A 227 -13.39 11.87 1.67
CA ASP A 227 -11.98 12.05 2.00
C ASP A 227 -11.09 11.66 0.81
N SER A 228 -11.02 12.55 -0.17
CA SER A 228 -10.23 12.36 -1.40
C SER A 228 -8.73 12.27 -1.12
N LEU A 229 -8.24 12.88 -0.04
CA LEU A 229 -6.82 12.85 0.33
C LEU A 229 -6.41 11.46 0.80
N HIS A 230 -7.11 10.87 1.78
CA HIS A 230 -6.76 9.54 2.25
C HIS A 230 -6.98 8.48 1.18
N ALA A 231 -7.96 8.67 0.30
CA ALA A 231 -8.11 7.84 -0.88
C ALA A 231 -6.87 7.90 -1.78
N ARG A 232 -6.40 9.11 -2.11
CA ARG A 232 -5.16 9.32 -2.89
C ARG A 232 -3.96 8.65 -2.24
N VAL A 233 -3.74 8.82 -0.93
CA VAL A 233 -2.61 8.20 -0.22
C VAL A 233 -2.62 6.67 -0.35
N ASN A 234 -3.78 6.04 -0.21
CA ASN A 234 -3.89 4.59 -0.37
C ASN A 234 -3.62 4.15 -1.82
N LEU A 235 -4.10 4.89 -2.81
CA LEU A 235 -3.84 4.61 -4.23
C LEU A 235 -2.35 4.83 -4.58
N GLU A 236 -1.70 5.86 -4.06
CA GLU A 236 -0.26 6.09 -4.24
C GLU A 236 0.59 4.98 -3.59
N ASN A 237 0.15 4.45 -2.44
CA ASN A 237 0.79 3.27 -1.84
C ASN A 237 0.69 2.07 -2.78
N ILE A 238 -0.43 1.85 -3.48
CA ILE A 238 -0.52 0.79 -4.50
C ILE A 238 0.53 1.00 -5.57
N LEU A 239 0.67 2.22 -6.14
CA LEU A 239 1.66 2.51 -7.18
C LEU A 239 3.10 2.23 -6.73
N ARG A 240 3.46 2.58 -5.49
CA ARG A 240 4.79 2.28 -4.95
C ARG A 240 4.99 0.77 -4.78
N GLU A 241 4.02 0.08 -4.22
CA GLU A 241 4.17 -1.33 -3.85
C GLU A 241 4.15 -2.26 -5.08
N VAL A 242 3.40 -1.94 -6.14
CA VAL A 242 3.41 -2.75 -7.38
C VAL A 242 4.77 -2.74 -8.06
N ASP A 243 5.52 -1.63 -8.00
CA ASP A 243 6.88 -1.57 -8.54
C ASP A 243 7.84 -2.47 -7.73
N ILE A 244 7.72 -2.46 -6.39
CA ILE A 244 8.49 -3.33 -5.50
C ILE A 244 8.16 -4.81 -5.74
N ASP A 245 6.88 -5.15 -5.79
CA ASP A 245 6.40 -6.53 -5.89
C ASP A 245 6.60 -7.13 -7.30
N SER A 246 6.78 -6.28 -8.32
CA SER A 246 6.99 -6.71 -9.72
C SER A 246 8.21 -7.60 -9.94
N SER A 247 9.15 -7.63 -9.00
CA SER A 247 10.34 -8.49 -9.06
C SER A 247 10.07 -9.95 -8.68
N GLY A 248 8.86 -10.31 -8.22
CA GLY A 248 8.55 -11.71 -7.97
C GLY A 248 7.27 -12.03 -7.22
N ALA A 249 6.58 -11.08 -6.59
CA ALA A 249 5.30 -11.35 -5.90
C ALA A 249 4.09 -11.23 -6.84
N ILE A 250 4.23 -10.47 -7.93
CA ILE A 250 3.21 -10.29 -8.96
C ILE A 250 3.80 -10.45 -10.36
N THR A 251 2.97 -10.90 -11.30
CA THR A 251 3.28 -11.01 -12.74
C THR A 251 3.00 -9.68 -13.47
N SER A 252 3.38 -9.59 -14.75
CA SER A 252 3.09 -8.44 -15.61
C SER A 252 1.59 -8.11 -15.72
N GLU A 253 0.74 -9.12 -15.62
CA GLU A 253 -0.70 -9.05 -15.74
C GLU A 253 -1.30 -8.38 -14.51
N ALA A 254 -0.97 -8.89 -13.31
CA ALA A 254 -1.40 -8.29 -12.05
C ALA A 254 -0.83 -6.87 -11.90
N TYR A 255 0.42 -6.66 -12.30
CA TYR A 255 1.03 -5.33 -12.33
C TYR A 255 0.22 -4.36 -13.18
N ALA A 256 -0.11 -4.72 -14.42
CA ALA A 256 -0.87 -3.85 -15.32
C ALA A 256 -2.27 -3.54 -14.79
N LEU A 257 -2.97 -4.54 -14.24
CA LEU A 257 -4.30 -4.37 -13.66
C LEU A 257 -4.28 -3.41 -12.46
N LEU A 258 -3.30 -3.53 -11.57
CA LEU A 258 -3.18 -2.68 -10.40
C LEU A 258 -2.68 -1.28 -10.76
N ARG A 259 -1.57 -1.19 -11.49
CA ARG A 259 -0.90 0.09 -11.79
C ARG A 259 -1.78 1.02 -12.63
N TYR A 260 -2.15 0.61 -13.83
CA TYR A 260 -2.76 1.52 -14.80
C TYR A 260 -4.20 1.91 -14.40
N ASN A 261 -4.96 1.02 -13.75
CA ASN A 261 -6.25 1.41 -13.18
C ASN A 261 -6.09 2.36 -11.99
N THR A 262 -5.03 2.22 -11.19
CA THR A 262 -4.74 3.14 -10.07
C THR A 262 -4.29 4.51 -10.56
N GLU A 263 -3.43 4.58 -11.58
CA GLU A 263 -3.04 5.83 -12.25
C GLU A 263 -4.27 6.54 -12.82
N TYR A 264 -5.18 5.80 -13.48
CA TYR A 264 -6.46 6.35 -13.94
C TYR A 264 -7.27 6.91 -12.78
N LEU A 265 -7.53 6.14 -11.73
CA LEU A 265 -8.26 6.60 -10.53
C LEU A 265 -7.69 7.90 -9.95
N LEU A 266 -6.37 7.99 -9.83
CA LEU A 266 -5.67 9.17 -9.30
C LEU A 266 -5.87 10.44 -10.15
N ALA A 267 -6.07 10.29 -11.46
CA ALA A 267 -6.35 11.39 -12.38
C ALA A 267 -7.77 11.95 -12.22
N PHE A 268 -8.72 11.17 -11.69
CA PHE A 268 -10.10 11.62 -11.42
C PHE A 268 -10.30 12.19 -10.02
N LEU A 269 -9.39 11.90 -9.08
CA LEU A 269 -9.44 12.50 -7.77
C LEU A 269 -9.01 13.98 -7.86
N PRO A 270 -9.67 14.90 -7.13
CA PRO A 270 -9.23 16.29 -7.08
C PRO A 270 -7.76 16.36 -6.68
N GLU A 271 -7.01 17.20 -7.39
CA GLU A 271 -5.61 17.43 -7.07
C GLU A 271 -5.51 17.92 -5.63
N VAL A 272 -4.66 17.28 -4.84
CA VAL A 272 -4.46 17.70 -3.46
C VAL A 272 -3.63 18.98 -3.54
N THR A 273 -4.28 20.11 -3.33
CA THR A 273 -3.62 21.43 -3.31
C THR A 273 -2.68 21.60 -2.12
N GLU A 274 -2.75 20.71 -1.13
CA GLU A 274 -1.91 20.72 0.06
C GLU A 274 -0.71 19.77 -0.09
N PRO A 275 0.54 20.27 -0.07
CA PRO A 275 1.71 19.42 -0.24
C PRO A 275 1.79 18.36 0.86
N ARG A 276 2.11 17.12 0.47
CA ARG A 276 2.40 16.03 1.40
C ARG A 276 3.52 16.46 2.35
N ASN A 277 3.46 16.02 3.60
CA ASN A 277 4.51 16.32 4.56
C ASN A 277 5.81 15.60 4.17
N ASP A 278 6.81 16.38 3.85
CA ASP A 278 8.18 15.98 3.50
C ASP A 278 9.17 16.62 4.51
N LEU A 279 8.72 16.65 5.76
CA LEU A 279 9.45 17.26 6.85
C LEU A 279 10.43 16.25 7.44
N THR A 280 11.61 16.70 7.88
CA THR A 280 12.53 15.87 8.67
C THR A 280 12.82 16.59 9.98
N ALA A 281 12.47 15.99 11.12
CA ALA A 281 12.59 16.64 12.42
C ALA A 281 13.30 15.77 13.48
N LYS A 282 13.76 16.42 14.55
CA LYS A 282 14.12 15.81 15.82
C LYS A 282 13.34 16.46 16.95
N ALA A 283 13.14 15.71 18.01
CA ALA A 283 12.46 16.13 19.21
C ALA A 283 13.23 15.57 20.40
N SER A 284 13.38 16.38 21.44
CA SER A 284 13.91 15.95 22.73
C SER A 284 13.04 16.50 23.85
N ALA A 285 12.85 15.72 24.91
CA ALA A 285 12.07 16.11 26.07
C ALA A 285 12.91 16.20 27.35
N GLU A 286 12.53 17.12 28.23
CA GLU A 286 13.02 17.19 29.61
C GLU A 286 11.82 17.08 30.55
N VAL A 287 11.91 16.18 31.52
CA VAL A 287 10.89 16.03 32.56
C VAL A 287 11.41 16.68 33.83
N THR A 288 10.63 17.59 34.40
CA THR A 288 10.90 18.23 35.69
C THR A 288 9.65 18.20 36.58
N THR A 289 9.76 18.73 37.80
CA THR A 289 8.61 18.90 38.69
C THR A 289 8.39 20.37 38.98
N VAL A 290 7.16 20.85 38.80
CA VAL A 290 6.71 22.21 39.15
C VAL A 290 5.51 22.09 40.07
N ASN A 291 5.64 22.60 41.30
CA ASN A 291 4.61 22.51 42.34
C ASN A 291 4.09 21.09 42.58
N GLY A 292 4.97 20.08 42.52
CA GLY A 292 4.62 18.67 42.71
C GLY A 292 3.98 17.96 41.50
N VAL A 293 3.79 18.67 40.37
CA VAL A 293 3.28 18.09 39.12
C VAL A 293 4.41 17.96 38.11
N LEU A 294 4.37 16.92 37.26
CA LEU A 294 5.39 16.72 36.24
C LEU A 294 5.18 17.67 35.07
N GLN A 295 6.26 18.33 34.66
CA GLN A 295 6.30 19.18 33.47
C GLN A 295 7.21 18.55 32.43
N TYR A 296 6.68 18.37 31.23
CA TYR A 296 7.36 17.82 30.05
C TYR A 296 7.68 18.98 29.11
N SER A 297 8.96 19.32 28.97
CA SER A 297 9.43 20.43 28.15
C SER A 297 10.07 19.89 26.87
N TYR A 298 9.52 20.25 25.71
CA TYR A 298 9.97 19.78 24.41
C TYR A 298 10.82 20.83 23.68
N THR A 299 11.82 20.33 22.97
CA THR A 299 12.62 21.07 21.99
C THR A 299 12.51 20.36 20.66
N ILE A 300 12.08 21.09 19.62
CA ILE A 300 11.88 20.57 18.26
C ILE A 300 12.91 21.19 17.34
N THR A 301 13.61 20.36 16.58
CA THR A 301 14.56 20.79 15.55
C THR A 301 13.99 20.39 14.20
N ASN A 302 13.81 21.35 13.30
CA ASN A 302 13.58 21.05 11.90
C ASN A 302 14.94 20.88 11.23
N GLU A 303 15.25 19.67 10.77
CA GLU A 303 16.59 19.35 10.26
C GLU A 303 16.90 20.17 8.99
N ALA A 304 18.18 20.48 8.77
CA ALA A 304 18.61 21.30 7.62
C ALA A 304 18.26 20.69 6.26
N VAL A 305 18.03 19.37 6.21
CA VAL A 305 17.64 18.64 4.99
C VAL A 305 16.15 18.72 4.69
N SER A 306 15.34 19.29 5.60
CA SER A 306 13.90 19.36 5.39
C SER A 306 13.52 20.37 4.31
N SER A 307 12.57 19.98 3.46
CA SER A 307 12.01 20.83 2.39
C SER A 307 10.86 21.74 2.87
N GLN A 308 10.42 21.59 4.11
CA GLN A 308 9.22 22.24 4.66
C GLN A 308 9.50 22.82 6.06
N SER A 309 8.74 23.85 6.44
CA SER A 309 8.77 24.41 7.79
C SER A 309 7.82 23.64 8.71
N ALA A 310 8.15 23.49 10.00
CA ALA A 310 7.28 22.85 10.99
C ALA A 310 6.35 23.86 11.65
N ALA A 311 5.04 23.72 11.47
CA ALA A 311 4.05 24.66 11.99
C ALA A 311 3.13 24.02 13.03
N ASN A 312 3.07 22.69 13.09
CA ASN A 312 2.22 21.92 13.97
C ASN A 312 3.04 20.82 14.67
N ILE A 313 2.90 20.70 15.99
CA ILE A 313 3.54 19.68 16.82
C ILE A 313 2.45 19.03 17.65
N TYR A 314 2.34 17.71 17.60
CA TYR A 314 1.38 16.95 18.37
C TYR A 314 2.09 16.02 19.32
N VAL A 315 1.82 16.14 20.61
CA VAL A 315 2.36 15.27 21.66
C VAL A 315 1.28 14.29 22.06
N GLU A 316 1.62 12.99 22.11
CA GLU A 316 0.72 11.98 22.67
C GLU A 316 0.45 12.26 24.14
N ASP A 317 -0.81 12.49 24.48
CA ASP A 317 -1.27 12.62 25.87
C ASP A 317 -2.71 12.12 26.02
N THR A 318 -2.86 11.03 26.75
CA THR A 318 -4.15 10.39 27.02
C THR A 318 -4.87 10.97 28.23
N THR A 319 -4.36 12.07 28.81
CA THR A 319 -4.82 12.58 30.11
C THR A 319 -5.21 14.07 30.09
N THR A 320 -5.75 14.52 31.23
CA THR A 320 -5.92 15.94 31.51
C THR A 320 -4.56 16.58 31.75
N SER A 321 -4.21 17.54 30.90
CA SER A 321 -2.98 18.31 30.99
C SER A 321 -3.25 19.80 30.83
N THR A 322 -2.32 20.62 31.29
CA THR A 322 -2.23 22.03 30.90
C THR A 322 -1.03 22.20 29.99
N THR A 323 -1.17 23.08 29.00
CA THR A 323 -0.13 23.31 28.00
C THR A 323 0.29 24.77 27.99
N SER A 324 1.57 25.01 27.69
CA SER A 324 2.13 26.33 27.43
C SER A 324 3.03 26.25 26.22
N ALA A 325 3.01 27.28 25.38
CA ALA A 325 3.77 27.34 24.14
C ALA A 325 4.69 28.57 24.12
N PRO A 326 5.72 28.56 23.26
CA PRO A 326 6.55 29.75 23.00
C PRO A 326 5.72 30.93 22.50
N VAL A 327 6.32 32.12 22.51
CA VAL A 327 5.70 33.33 21.95
C VAL A 327 5.29 33.07 20.49
N ASN A 328 4.08 33.50 20.10
CA ASN A 328 3.47 33.29 18.78
C ASN A 328 3.05 31.85 18.46
N TRP A 329 3.10 30.95 19.42
CA TRP A 329 2.50 29.61 19.33
C TRP A 329 1.25 29.53 20.19
N ARG A 330 0.34 28.65 19.78
CA ARG A 330 -0.94 28.37 20.45
C ARG A 330 -1.02 26.90 20.82
N THR A 331 -1.90 26.59 21.76
CA THR A 331 -2.15 25.20 22.17
C THR A 331 -3.62 24.82 22.03
N GLU A 332 -3.88 23.56 21.75
CA GLU A 332 -5.23 22.97 21.82
C GLU A 332 -5.16 21.45 22.08
N LYS A 333 -6.27 20.87 22.55
CA LYS A 333 -6.41 19.42 22.69
C LYS A 333 -7.14 18.86 21.46
N VAL A 334 -6.55 17.89 20.77
CA VAL A 334 -7.16 17.23 19.60
C VAL A 334 -7.73 15.88 20.04
N GLN A 335 -9.06 15.74 19.91
CA GLN A 335 -9.82 14.51 20.22
C GLN A 335 -9.51 13.88 21.61
N ASN A 336 -9.12 14.68 22.60
CA ASN A 336 -8.71 14.22 23.94
C ASN A 336 -7.53 13.22 23.95
N LYS A 337 -6.72 13.17 22.88
CA LYS A 337 -5.61 12.22 22.73
C LYS A 337 -4.26 12.86 22.46
N LEU A 338 -4.25 14.06 21.90
CA LEU A 338 -3.03 14.77 21.52
C LEU A 338 -3.08 16.21 22.01
N ASP A 339 -1.98 16.69 22.56
CA ASP A 339 -1.74 18.11 22.78
C ASP A 339 -1.09 18.70 21.53
N ARG A 340 -1.78 19.63 20.85
CA ARG A 340 -1.27 20.33 19.67
C ARG A 340 -0.65 21.66 20.08
N PHE A 341 0.56 21.91 19.60
CA PHE A 341 1.20 23.22 19.56
C PHE A 341 1.24 23.67 18.10
N TYR A 342 0.75 24.86 17.79
CA TYR A 342 0.70 25.33 16.41
C TYR A 342 0.97 26.83 16.26
N THR A 343 1.44 27.24 15.09
CA THR A 343 1.64 28.65 14.71
C THR A 343 1.29 28.86 13.24
N ALA A 344 0.80 30.06 12.92
CA ALA A 344 0.63 30.53 11.54
C ALA A 344 1.65 31.61 11.15
N ALA A 345 2.43 32.10 12.12
CA ALA A 345 3.26 33.30 11.94
C ALA A 345 4.76 33.00 11.91
N ASN A 346 5.22 32.03 12.72
CA ASN A 346 6.66 31.77 12.89
C ASN A 346 6.93 30.26 12.96
N PRO A 347 6.73 29.52 11.85
CA PRO A 347 7.02 28.09 11.82
C PRO A 347 8.53 27.84 11.98
N ILE A 348 8.92 26.66 12.46
CA ILE A 348 10.33 26.27 12.61
C ILE A 348 10.88 25.98 11.22
N THR A 349 11.75 26.85 10.71
CA THR A 349 12.34 26.71 9.37
C THR A 349 13.45 25.67 9.37
N ALA A 350 13.79 25.12 8.19
CA ALA A 350 14.82 24.09 8.05
C ALA A 350 16.17 24.55 8.65
N GLY A 351 16.79 23.67 9.43
CA GLY A 351 18.05 23.92 10.14
C GLY A 351 17.91 24.70 11.45
N THR A 352 16.69 24.98 11.91
CA THR A 352 16.44 25.72 13.15
C THR A 352 15.84 24.86 14.25
N THR A 353 16.03 25.30 15.49
CA THR A 353 15.55 24.63 16.70
C THR A 353 14.71 25.60 17.52
N GLN A 354 13.58 25.13 18.03
CA GLN A 354 12.69 25.88 18.91
C GLN A 354 12.39 25.07 20.18
N SER A 355 12.50 25.74 21.33
CA SER A 355 12.14 25.20 22.65
C SER A 355 10.99 25.98 23.27
N GLY A 356 10.44 25.47 24.37
CA GLY A 356 9.43 26.15 25.19
C GLY A 356 8.01 25.61 25.04
N TYR A 357 7.85 24.46 24.38
CA TYR A 357 6.61 23.71 24.38
C TYR A 357 6.53 22.89 25.66
N THR A 358 5.52 23.10 26.48
CA THR A 358 5.40 22.37 27.75
C THR A 358 4.03 21.74 27.90
N VAL A 359 4.01 20.49 28.39
CA VAL A 359 2.82 19.79 28.87
C VAL A 359 3.01 19.55 30.37
N THR A 360 2.08 20.01 31.19
CA THR A 360 2.08 19.75 32.64
C THR A 360 0.97 18.76 32.95
N SER A 361 1.34 17.61 33.53
CA SER A 361 0.40 16.52 33.79
C SER A 361 0.81 15.73 35.03
N ASN A 362 -0.17 15.12 35.69
CA ASN A 362 0.09 14.11 36.72
C ASN A 362 0.54 12.77 36.12
N SER A 363 0.45 12.58 34.81
CA SER A 363 0.88 11.38 34.11
C SER A 363 2.37 11.08 34.27
N LEU A 364 2.74 9.81 34.17
CA LEU A 364 4.13 9.34 34.27
C LEU A 364 4.82 9.40 32.90
N PRO A 365 6.16 9.57 32.88
CA PRO A 365 6.88 9.60 31.62
C PRO A 365 6.95 8.20 31.02
N VAL A 366 6.69 8.12 29.71
CA VAL A 366 6.86 6.91 28.90
C VAL A 366 7.54 7.24 27.58
N ILE A 367 8.08 6.25 26.89
CA ILE A 367 8.60 6.41 25.52
C ILE A 367 7.42 6.34 24.55
N GLY A 368 7.06 7.47 23.94
CA GLY A 368 5.96 7.60 22.98
C GLY A 368 6.35 8.46 21.79
N LYS A 369 5.34 9.00 21.09
CA LYS A 369 5.55 9.73 19.83
C LYS A 369 5.17 11.21 19.94
N VAL A 370 5.94 12.02 19.21
CA VAL A 370 5.61 13.39 18.84
C VAL A 370 5.52 13.45 17.33
N TYR A 371 4.45 14.05 16.81
CA TYR A 371 4.20 14.17 15.39
C TYR A 371 4.46 15.63 14.97
N VAL A 372 5.32 15.83 13.98
CA VAL A 372 5.69 17.15 13.46
C VAL A 372 5.14 17.30 12.05
N LEU A 373 4.32 18.32 11.84
CA LEU A 373 3.61 18.58 10.59
C LEU A 373 3.91 20.00 10.11
N SER A 374 3.90 20.17 8.79
CA SER A 374 4.05 21.47 8.12
C SER A 374 2.84 22.39 8.35
N GLU A 375 2.71 23.45 7.54
CA GLU A 375 1.65 24.48 7.63
C GLU A 375 0.23 23.97 7.41
N ARG A 376 0.07 22.69 7.10
CA ARG A 376 -1.22 22.04 6.96
C ARG A 376 -1.93 21.88 8.31
N PHE A 377 -3.21 22.23 8.34
CA PHE A 377 -4.07 21.86 9.46
C PHE A 377 -4.53 20.42 9.30
N ALA A 378 -4.07 19.53 10.18
CA ALA A 378 -4.56 18.16 10.18
C ALA A 378 -6.04 18.11 10.61
N VAL A 379 -6.82 17.24 9.96
CA VAL A 379 -8.28 17.16 10.14
C VAL A 379 -8.65 16.27 11.33
N ASP A 380 -7.90 15.20 11.57
CA ASP A 380 -8.13 14.26 12.66
C ASP A 380 -6.85 13.53 13.13
N THR A 381 -6.99 12.59 14.07
CA THR A 381 -5.84 11.82 14.60
C THR A 381 -5.25 10.81 13.62
N THR A 382 -6.00 10.38 12.60
CA THR A 382 -5.49 9.50 11.55
C THR A 382 -4.58 10.28 10.62
N ASP A 383 -5.04 11.44 10.15
CA ASP A 383 -4.30 12.37 9.31
C ASP A 383 -2.99 12.82 9.97
N ILE A 384 -3.03 13.13 11.27
CA ILE A 384 -1.82 13.47 12.03
C ILE A 384 -0.81 12.33 11.97
N LYS A 385 -1.25 11.08 12.18
CA LYS A 385 -0.34 9.93 12.24
C LYS A 385 0.21 9.53 10.87
N THR A 386 -0.57 9.70 9.81
CA THR A 386 -0.20 9.28 8.44
C THR A 386 0.57 10.36 7.69
N ASN A 387 0.35 11.63 8.03
CA ASN A 387 0.91 12.78 7.31
C ASN A 387 1.86 13.62 8.16
N SER A 388 2.32 13.18 9.33
CA SER A 388 3.37 13.88 10.07
C SER A 388 4.70 13.14 10.02
N TYR A 389 5.77 13.87 10.28
CA TYR A 389 7.05 13.26 10.62
C TYR A 389 7.01 12.81 12.08
N GLU A 390 7.17 11.51 12.31
CA GLU A 390 7.09 10.91 13.63
C GLU A 390 8.46 10.92 14.33
N VAL A 391 8.50 11.44 15.55
CA VAL A 391 9.68 11.43 16.41
C VAL A 391 9.40 10.70 17.71
N THR A 392 10.33 9.82 18.11
CA THR A 392 10.25 9.11 19.40
C THR A 392 10.94 9.91 20.50
N THR A 393 10.21 10.19 21.59
CA THR A 393 10.72 10.93 22.76
C THR A 393 9.92 10.53 24.00
N VAL A 394 10.11 11.23 25.12
CA VAL A 394 9.36 11.03 26.35
C VAL A 394 8.06 11.84 26.31
N VAL A 395 6.93 11.18 26.57
CA VAL A 395 5.59 11.78 26.59
C VAL A 395 4.84 11.39 27.88
N PRO A 396 3.82 12.14 28.31
CA PRO A 396 2.97 11.75 29.43
C PRO A 396 2.08 10.54 29.11
N SER A 397 1.97 9.60 30.05
CA SER A 397 0.96 8.54 30.01
C SER A 397 0.27 8.36 31.36
N GLN A 398 -1.02 8.03 31.31
CA GLN A 398 -1.86 7.84 32.48
C GLN A 398 -1.22 6.91 33.51
N ARG A 399 -1.24 7.32 34.79
CA ARG A 399 -0.82 6.49 35.91
C ARG A 399 -1.70 5.23 36.00
N PRO A 400 -1.12 4.04 36.24
CA PRO A 400 -1.91 2.85 36.56
C PRO A 400 -2.74 3.10 37.84
N ALA A 401 -4.05 2.85 37.77
CA ALA A 401 -4.95 3.02 38.92
C ALA A 401 -4.59 2.07 40.07
N GLN A 402 -4.17 0.85 39.73
CA GLN A 402 -3.59 -0.12 40.65
C GLN A 402 -2.19 -0.48 40.14
N ILE A 403 -1.23 -0.58 41.06
CA ILE A 403 0.15 -0.90 40.71
C ILE A 403 0.44 -2.37 41.02
N ASN A 404 0.74 -3.14 39.98
CA ASN A 404 1.50 -4.38 40.15
C ASN A 404 2.98 -4.00 40.13
N ALA A 405 3.59 -3.88 41.31
CA ALA A 405 4.94 -3.36 41.47
C ALA A 405 5.99 -4.17 40.67
N SER A 406 5.84 -5.49 40.60
CA SER A 406 6.75 -6.36 39.85
C SER A 406 6.67 -6.11 38.34
N ALA A 407 5.45 -6.04 37.79
CA ALA A 407 5.22 -5.73 36.38
C ALA A 407 5.59 -4.27 36.03
N PHE A 408 5.46 -3.35 36.98
CA PHE A 408 5.90 -1.97 36.82
C PHE A 408 7.42 -1.87 36.67
N ILE A 409 8.19 -2.63 37.47
CA ILE A 409 9.64 -2.73 37.28
C ILE A 409 10.01 -3.33 35.93
N ASP A 410 9.28 -4.33 35.43
CA ASP A 410 9.51 -4.86 34.08
C ASP A 410 9.35 -3.79 33.00
N SER A 411 8.38 -2.88 33.18
CA SER A 411 8.21 -1.73 32.30
C SER A 411 9.40 -0.76 32.39
N MET A 412 9.92 -0.47 33.59
CA MET A 412 11.12 0.35 33.77
C MET A 412 12.37 -0.29 33.16
N ILE A 413 12.53 -1.62 33.27
CA ILE A 413 13.62 -2.36 32.62
C ILE A 413 13.49 -2.25 31.09
N SER A 414 12.28 -2.39 30.56
CA SER A 414 12.00 -2.19 29.14
C SER A 414 12.36 -0.76 28.68
N TYR A 415 11.98 0.25 29.46
CA TYR A 415 12.35 1.64 29.21
C TYR A 415 13.86 1.86 29.22
N ASN A 416 14.57 1.27 30.18
CA ASN A 416 16.03 1.32 30.25
C ASN A 416 16.69 0.76 28.98
N ASN A 417 16.23 -0.40 28.51
CA ASN A 417 16.76 -1.03 27.30
C ASN A 417 16.44 -0.23 26.03
N ARG A 418 15.22 0.30 25.92
CA ARG A 418 14.80 1.13 24.78
C ARG A 418 15.54 2.46 24.75
N ALA A 419 15.74 3.11 25.89
CA ALA A 419 16.52 4.35 25.98
C ALA A 419 17.97 4.15 25.50
N TYR A 420 18.61 3.03 25.86
CA TYR A 420 19.91 2.68 25.29
C TYR A 420 19.86 2.47 23.77
N ALA A 421 18.87 1.72 23.26
CA ALA A 421 18.72 1.49 21.82
C ALA A 421 18.43 2.77 21.01
N LEU A 422 17.79 3.76 21.63
CA LEU A 422 17.55 5.09 21.05
C LEU A 422 18.76 6.03 21.14
N GLY A 423 19.87 5.58 21.72
CA GLY A 423 21.08 6.39 21.90
C GLY A 423 20.97 7.45 23.00
N TRP A 424 19.97 7.35 23.87
CA TRP A 424 19.79 8.29 24.99
C TRP A 424 20.74 8.00 26.17
N MET A 425 21.40 6.84 26.14
CA MET A 425 22.47 6.43 27.03
C MET A 425 23.74 6.20 26.23
N GLN A 426 24.87 6.71 26.70
CA GLN A 426 26.14 6.60 25.98
C GLN A 426 26.83 5.24 26.17
N TYR A 427 26.60 4.58 27.31
CA TYR A 427 27.41 3.43 27.72
C TYR A 427 26.56 2.22 28.14
N TYR A 428 26.89 1.05 27.60
CA TYR A 428 26.19 -0.20 27.90
C TYR A 428 26.29 -0.60 29.39
N TRP A 429 27.42 -0.33 30.04
CA TRP A 429 27.62 -0.67 31.45
C TRP A 429 26.67 0.11 32.36
N VAL A 430 26.26 1.31 31.95
CA VAL A 430 25.29 2.11 32.69
C VAL A 430 23.89 1.50 32.57
N ARG A 431 23.51 1.08 31.35
CA ARG A 431 22.27 0.30 31.12
C ARG A 431 22.25 -0.95 31.99
N ASP A 432 23.36 -1.69 32.05
CA ASP A 432 23.45 -2.94 32.83
C ASP A 432 23.37 -2.69 34.32
N ASN A 433 24.02 -1.64 34.83
CA ASN A 433 23.89 -1.27 36.23
C ASN A 433 22.44 -0.92 36.59
N ASN A 434 21.76 -0.13 35.75
CA ASN A 434 20.34 0.16 35.94
C ASN A 434 19.49 -1.13 35.95
N TYR A 435 19.75 -2.03 35.01
CA TYR A 435 19.07 -3.32 34.92
C TYR A 435 19.24 -4.15 36.20
N TYR A 436 20.45 -4.24 36.76
CA TYR A 436 20.70 -4.99 37.99
C TYR A 436 20.02 -4.36 39.20
N GLN A 437 20.07 -3.03 39.36
CA GLN A 437 19.39 -2.33 40.46
C GLN A 437 17.87 -2.57 40.42
N LEU A 438 17.26 -2.45 39.24
CA LEU A 438 15.84 -2.70 39.06
C LEU A 438 15.46 -4.16 39.35
N ASN A 439 16.24 -5.14 38.87
CA ASN A 439 15.98 -6.55 39.17
C ASN A 439 16.16 -6.90 40.66
N ASN A 440 17.10 -6.26 41.35
CA ASN A 440 17.25 -6.41 42.79
C ASN A 440 16.01 -5.90 43.53
N ALA A 441 15.49 -4.72 43.15
CA ALA A 441 14.23 -4.21 43.69
C ALA A 441 13.04 -5.15 43.41
N LYS A 442 12.97 -5.70 42.19
CA LYS A 442 11.94 -6.70 41.81
C LYS A 442 12.02 -7.96 42.67
N THR A 443 13.23 -8.46 42.92
CA THR A 443 13.46 -9.61 43.80
C THR A 443 12.91 -9.34 45.20
N MET A 444 13.17 -8.16 45.76
CA MET A 444 12.66 -7.77 47.08
C MET A 444 11.12 -7.69 47.12
N ILE A 445 10.49 -7.16 46.06
CA ILE A 445 9.03 -7.14 45.94
C ILE A 445 8.48 -8.58 45.91
N ASN A 446 9.07 -9.46 45.11
CA ASN A 446 8.62 -10.85 44.97
C ASN A 446 8.83 -11.66 46.26
N MET A 447 9.82 -11.29 47.09
CA MET A 447 10.04 -11.86 48.42
C MET A 447 9.15 -11.24 49.51
N ASN A 448 8.21 -10.38 49.14
CA ASN A 448 7.30 -9.68 50.06
C ASN A 448 8.03 -8.82 51.11
N VAL A 449 9.14 -8.19 50.72
CA VAL A 449 9.91 -7.24 51.56
C VAL A 449 9.99 -5.85 50.90
N PRO A 450 8.84 -5.15 50.75
CA PRO A 450 8.77 -3.88 50.01
C PRO A 450 9.64 -2.76 50.60
N ALA A 451 9.88 -2.75 51.92
CA ALA A 451 10.80 -1.80 52.54
C ALA A 451 12.24 -1.92 52.00
N SER A 452 12.72 -3.13 51.73
CA SER A 452 14.03 -3.35 51.10
C SER A 452 14.05 -2.85 49.66
N ALA A 453 12.95 -3.02 48.92
CA ALA A 453 12.82 -2.48 47.57
C ALA A 453 12.87 -0.93 47.57
N VAL A 454 12.25 -0.27 48.55
CA VAL A 454 12.29 1.19 48.73
C VAL A 454 13.72 1.70 48.92
N VAL A 455 14.55 1.00 49.70
CA VAL A 455 15.97 1.34 49.89
C VAL A 455 16.73 1.23 48.56
N ILE A 456 16.51 0.14 47.81
CA ILE A 456 17.16 -0.06 46.50
C ILE A 456 16.73 1.01 45.50
N LEU A 457 15.43 1.34 45.42
CA LEU A 457 14.92 2.40 44.54
C LEU A 457 15.50 3.78 44.91
N THR A 458 15.65 4.07 46.20
CA THR A 458 16.28 5.32 46.66
C THR A 458 17.75 5.40 46.26
N ALA A 459 18.49 4.29 46.37
CA ALA A 459 19.87 4.22 45.91
C ALA A 459 19.98 4.34 44.38
N PHE A 460 19.06 3.70 43.66
CA PHE A 460 18.94 3.80 42.20
C PHE A 460 18.67 5.25 41.76
N GLU A 461 17.80 5.97 42.46
CA GLU A 461 17.52 7.38 42.22
C GLU A 461 18.77 8.27 42.37
N GLY A 462 19.59 8.04 43.39
CA GLY A 462 20.87 8.75 43.55
C GLY A 462 21.92 8.36 42.50
N TRP A 463 21.89 7.11 42.03
CA TRP A 463 22.69 6.67 40.89
C TRP A 463 22.31 7.40 39.60
N LEU A 464 21.00 7.56 39.33
CA LEU A 464 20.52 8.32 38.18
C LEU A 464 20.98 9.79 38.23
N ASP A 465 20.99 10.42 39.40
CA ASP A 465 21.49 11.79 39.59
C ASP A 465 22.98 11.89 39.25
N THR A 466 23.76 10.88 39.67
CA THR A 466 25.19 10.76 39.35
C THR A 466 25.39 10.63 37.83
N CYS A 467 24.68 9.71 37.17
CA CYS A 467 24.76 9.53 35.72
C CYS A 467 24.41 10.79 34.94
N MET A 468 23.37 11.52 35.38
CA MET A 468 22.97 12.78 34.76
C MET A 468 24.07 13.84 34.91
N SER A 469 24.69 13.96 36.09
CA SER A 469 25.79 14.91 36.35
C SER A 469 27.05 14.61 35.51
N GLN A 470 27.30 13.33 35.19
CA GLN A 470 28.42 12.88 34.38
C GLN A 470 28.09 12.81 32.88
N SER A 471 26.90 13.25 32.47
CA SER A 471 26.42 13.17 31.08
C SER A 471 26.40 11.74 30.50
N TYR A 472 26.26 10.72 31.34
CA TYR A 472 26.11 9.33 30.89
C TYR A 472 24.76 9.05 30.24
N PHE A 473 23.76 9.88 30.58
CA PHE A 473 22.41 9.92 30.01
C PHE A 473 22.07 11.31 29.51
N ASN A 474 21.10 11.39 28.59
CA ASN A 474 20.41 12.63 28.32
C ASN A 474 19.23 12.88 29.29
N LYS A 475 18.62 14.07 29.19
CA LYS A 475 17.49 14.50 30.02
C LYS A 475 16.26 13.61 29.90
N GLU A 476 16.05 12.98 28.74
CA GLU A 476 14.92 12.08 28.47
C GLU A 476 15.03 10.81 29.32
N THR A 477 16.19 10.14 29.26
CA THR A 477 16.45 8.94 30.07
C THR A 477 16.35 9.23 31.56
N TYR A 478 16.93 10.35 32.01
CA TYR A 478 16.88 10.75 33.40
C TYR A 478 15.43 10.93 33.88
N GLY A 479 14.64 11.76 33.19
CA GLY A 479 13.24 11.98 33.52
C GLY A 479 12.41 10.69 33.48
N LEU A 480 12.60 9.86 32.45
CA LEU A 480 11.91 8.60 32.27
C LEU A 480 12.13 7.64 33.45
N LEU A 481 13.38 7.40 33.86
CA LEU A 481 13.68 6.43 34.91
C LEU A 481 13.47 7.00 36.31
N LYS A 482 13.83 8.26 36.55
CA LYS A 482 13.76 8.91 37.86
C LYS A 482 12.33 9.01 38.36
N TYR A 483 11.42 9.56 37.56
CA TYR A 483 10.06 9.82 38.03
C TYR A 483 9.20 8.55 38.10
N ASN A 484 9.48 7.53 37.27
CA ASN A 484 8.88 6.21 37.45
C ASN A 484 9.39 5.54 38.74
N SER A 485 10.67 5.66 39.08
CA SER A 485 11.23 5.14 40.34
C SER A 485 10.59 5.79 41.55
N ILE A 486 10.53 7.13 41.57
CA ILE A 486 9.94 7.90 42.68
C ILE A 486 8.48 7.48 42.89
N TYR A 487 7.70 7.38 41.82
CA TYR A 487 6.30 6.94 41.89
C TYR A 487 6.16 5.55 42.50
N LEU A 488 6.94 4.57 42.02
CA LEU A 488 6.89 3.21 42.56
C LEU A 488 7.30 3.20 44.04
N ARG A 489 8.38 3.90 44.39
CA ARG A 489 8.87 4.01 45.76
C ARG A 489 7.80 4.57 46.71
N GLU A 490 7.15 5.67 46.32
CA GLU A 490 6.07 6.28 47.11
C GLU A 490 4.89 5.31 47.30
N LYS A 491 4.53 4.53 46.27
CA LYS A 491 3.47 3.52 46.37
C LYS A 491 3.84 2.37 47.31
N LEU A 492 5.10 1.96 47.32
CA LEU A 492 5.59 0.92 48.23
C LEU A 492 5.74 1.40 49.68
N SER A 493 6.03 2.69 49.91
CA SER A 493 6.14 3.25 51.27
C SER A 493 4.78 3.52 51.94
N GLY A 494 3.70 3.57 51.17
CA GLY A 494 2.33 3.77 51.69
C GLY A 494 1.57 2.47 51.97
N GLN A 495 2.19 1.31 51.73
CA GLN A 495 1.69 -0.03 52.05
C GLN A 495 2.33 -0.53 53.33
#